data_AF-A0AAW7EDF4-F1
#
_entry.id   AF-A0AAW7EDF4-F1
#
_cell.length_a   1.000
_cell.length_b   1.000
_cell.length_c   1.000
_cell.angle_alpha   90.00
_cell.angle_beta   90.00
_cell.angle_gamma   90.00
#
_symmetry.space_group_name_H-M   'P 1'
#
loop_
_entity.id
_entity.type
_entity.pdbx_description
1 polymer ?
#
loop_
_entity_poly.entity_id
_entity_poly.type
_entity_poly.pdbx_seq_one_letter_code
_entity_poly.pdbx_strand_id
1 'polypeptide(L)' 'MPYTEFQRLIGKAGLSIKEFAELLDMKPNSITNYSKQGVVPTHIAVIVALISTMKDEGLDFYPIFEKIKSYSED' A
#
# COMPACT_ATOMS: atom_id res chain seq x y z
N MET A 1 5.21 -10.27 -6.16
CA MET A 1 3.81 -10.75 -6.00
C MET A 1 3.05 -10.47 -7.29
N PRO A 2 2.17 -11.36 -7.78
CA PRO A 2 1.33 -11.07 -8.95
C PRO A 2 0.54 -9.78 -8.77
N TYR A 3 0.45 -8.95 -9.81
CA TYR A 3 -0.22 -7.65 -9.73
C TYR A 3 -1.70 -7.79 -9.38
N THR A 4 -2.37 -8.84 -9.86
CA THR A 4 -3.76 -9.16 -9.52
C THR A 4 -3.95 -9.46 -8.03
N GLU A 5 -3.02 -10.18 -7.41
CA GLU A 5 -3.05 -10.44 -5.97
C GLU A 5 -2.79 -9.16 -5.16
N PHE A 6 -1.87 -8.32 -5.63
CA PHE A 6 -1.66 -6.97 -5.06
C PHE A 6 -2.95 -6.13 -5.10
N GLN A 7 -3.69 -6.13 -6.22
CA GLN A 7 -4.97 -5.42 -6.32
C GLN A 7 -6.02 -5.99 -5.35
N ARG A 8 -6.06 -7.32 -5.19
CA ARG A 8 -6.95 -7.98 -4.22
C ARG A 8 -6.65 -7.53 -2.79
N LEU A 9 -5.38 -7.45 -2.41
CA LEU A 9 -4.97 -6.99 -1.08
C LEU A 9 -5.24 -5.50 -0.86
N ILE A 10 -5.09 -4.66 -1.88
CA ILE A 10 -5.52 -3.24 -1.83
C ILE A 10 -7.02 -3.12 -1.55
N GLY A 11 -7.85 -3.86 -2.30
CA GLY A 11 -9.30 -3.84 -2.10
C GLY A 11 -9.69 -4.37 -0.71
N LYS A 12 -9.02 -5.42 -0.24
CA LYS A 12 -9.17 -5.96 1.11
C LYS A 12 -8.80 -4.96 2.20
N ALA A 13 -7.76 -4.16 1.99
CA ALA A 13 -7.40 -3.05 2.88
C ALA A 13 -8.41 -1.90 2.88
N GLY A 14 -9.39 -1.91 1.96
CA GLY A 14 -10.36 -0.82 1.80
C GLY A 14 -9.75 0.41 1.13
N LEU A 15 -8.68 0.24 0.35
CA LEU A 15 -7.98 1.31 -0.34
C LEU A 15 -8.18 1.22 -1.86
N SER A 16 -7.99 2.34 -2.53
CA SER A 16 -7.68 2.41 -3.97
C SER A 16 -6.16 2.41 -4.20
N ILE A 17 -5.75 2.14 -5.45
CA ILE A 17 -4.34 2.27 -5.85
C ILE A 17 -3.81 3.69 -5.62
N LYS A 18 -4.67 4.70 -5.82
CA LYS A 18 -4.30 6.11 -5.64
C LYS A 18 -4.02 6.41 -4.16
N GLU A 19 -4.92 6.02 -3.26
CA GLU A 19 -4.74 6.23 -1.81
C GLU A 19 -3.54 5.45 -1.29
N PHE A 20 -3.34 4.21 -1.73
CA PHE A 20 -2.14 3.44 -1.38
C PHE A 20 -0.85 4.16 -1.81
N ALA A 21 -0.82 4.72 -3.03
CA ALA A 21 0.33 5.47 -3.50
C ALA A 21 0.56 6.75 -2.67
N GLU A 22 -0.51 7.49 -2.35
CA GLU A 22 -0.46 8.70 -1.54
C GLU A 22 0.01 8.44 -0.09
N LEU A 23 -0.41 7.32 0.53
CA LEU A 23 0.08 6.92 1.86
C LEU A 23 1.59 6.66 1.88
N LEU A 24 2.16 6.20 0.77
CA LEU A 24 3.59 5.92 0.62
C LEU A 24 4.38 7.07 -0.01
N ASP A 25 3.75 8.23 -0.21
CA ASP A 25 4.32 9.39 -0.92
C ASP A 25 4.88 9.00 -2.32
N MET A 26 4.21 8.03 -2.97
CA MET A 26 4.53 7.53 -4.30
C MET A 26 3.58 8.13 -5.34
N LYS A 27 4.08 8.30 -6.57
CA LYS A 27 3.22 8.66 -7.70
C LYS A 27 2.31 7.47 -8.05
N PRO A 28 0.99 7.65 -8.25
CA PRO A 28 0.10 6.56 -8.64
C PRO A 28 0.56 5.81 -9.91
N ASN A 29 1.18 6.52 -10.85
CA ASN A 29 1.75 5.94 -12.07
C ASN A 29 2.88 4.94 -11.80
N SER A 30 3.65 5.13 -10.73
CA SER A 30 4.69 4.17 -10.32
C SER A 30 4.07 2.83 -9.90
N ILE A 31 2.88 2.85 -9.30
CA ILE A 31 2.15 1.65 -8.90
C ILE A 31 1.45 1.01 -10.10
N THR A 32 0.73 1.78 -10.90
CA THR A 32 -0.03 1.23 -12.04
C THR A 32 0.86 0.65 -13.13
N ASN A 33 2.10 1.14 -13.28
CA ASN A 33 3.07 0.58 -14.22
C ASN A 33 3.42 -0.89 -13.93
N TYR A 34 3.29 -1.36 -12.68
CA TYR A 34 3.51 -2.79 -12.36
C TYR A 34 2.50 -3.72 -13.04
N SER A 35 1.33 -3.22 -13.46
CA SER A 35 0.38 -3.99 -14.27
C SER A 35 1.01 -4.53 -15.55
N LYS A 36 1.89 -3.74 -16.19
CA LYS A 36 2.60 -4.13 -17.42
C LYS A 36 3.66 -5.20 -17.18
N GLN A 37 4.28 -5.19 -15.99
CA GLN A 37 5.26 -6.20 -15.58
C GLN A 37 4.58 -7.47 -15.05
N GLY A 38 3.29 -7.41 -14.70
CA GLY A 38 2.52 -8.50 -14.13
C GLY A 38 2.84 -8.82 -12.67
N VAL A 39 3.87 -8.18 -12.10
CA VAL A 39 4.31 -8.38 -10.71
C VAL A 39 4.68 -7.06 -10.05
N VAL A 40 4.44 -6.96 -8.74
CA VAL A 40 4.95 -5.88 -7.88
C VAL A 40 6.24 -6.30 -7.15
N PRO A 41 7.18 -5.36 -6.91
CA PRO A 41 8.38 -5.60 -6.12
C PRO A 41 8.08 -6.06 -4.70
N THR A 42 9.03 -6.76 -4.07
CA THR A 42 8.86 -7.37 -2.75
C THR A 42 8.49 -6.36 -1.65
N HIS A 43 9.10 -5.19 -1.61
CA HIS A 43 8.79 -4.19 -0.58
C HIS A 43 7.33 -3.69 -0.69
N ILE A 44 6.83 -3.43 -1.90
CA ILE A 44 5.42 -3.09 -2.14
C ILE A 44 4.49 -4.23 -1.72
N ALA A 45 4.86 -5.47 -2.06
CA ALA A 45 4.11 -6.66 -1.69
C ALA A 45 4.01 -6.84 -0.16
N VAL A 46 5.12 -6.63 0.56
CA VAL A 46 5.17 -6.71 2.02
C VAL A 46 4.30 -5.63 2.65
N ILE A 47 4.41 -4.38 2.17
CA ILE A 47 3.62 -3.26 2.70
C ILE A 47 2.11 -3.51 2.54
N VAL A 48 1.63 -3.87 1.33
CA VAL A 48 0.19 -4.12 1.13
C VAL A 48 -0.29 -5.32 1.96
N ALA A 49 0.55 -6.35 2.13
CA ALA A 49 0.19 -7.52 2.92
C ALA A 49 -0.01 -7.14 4.40
N LEU A 50 0.91 -6.33 4.96
CA LEU A 50 0.78 -5.82 6.33
C LEU A 50 -0.48 -4.98 6.52
N ILE A 51 -0.71 -3.98 5.64
CA ILE A 51 -1.89 -3.12 5.70
C ILE A 51 -3.19 -3.95 5.62
N SER A 52 -3.26 -4.90 4.68
CA SER A 52 -4.43 -5.76 4.53
C SER A 52 -4.66 -6.69 5.72
N THR A 53 -3.59 -7.14 6.38
CA THR A 53 -3.66 -8.00 7.58
C THR A 53 -4.15 -7.19 8.78
N MET A 54 -3.60 -5.98 8.97
CA MET A 54 -4.09 -5.06 9.99
C MET A 54 -5.58 -4.76 9.84
N LYS A 55 -6.04 -4.53 8.59
CA LYS A 55 -7.45 -4.28 8.31
C LYS A 55 -8.34 -5.47 8.70
N ASP A 56 -7.91 -6.69 8.39
CA ASP A 56 -8.62 -7.93 8.78
C ASP A 56 -8.70 -8.10 10.29
N GLU A 57 -7.64 -7.71 11.01
CA GLU A 57 -7.58 -7.74 12.47
C GLU A 57 -8.32 -6.57 13.13
N GLY A 58 -8.94 -5.68 12.34
CA GLY A 58 -9.68 -4.51 12.84
C GLY A 58 -8.79 -3.37 13.33
N LEU A 59 -7.52 -3.36 12.96
CA LEU A 59 -6.55 -2.33 13.34
C LEU A 59 -6.56 -1.18 12.31
N ASP A 60 -6.59 0.05 12.83
CA ASP A 60 -6.41 1.25 12.03
C ASP A 60 -4.92 1.49 11.75
N PHE A 61 -4.55 1.58 10.47
CA PHE A 61 -3.17 1.77 10.02
C PHE A 61 -2.82 3.24 9.73
N TYR A 62 -3.79 4.14 9.58
CA TYR A 62 -3.51 5.56 9.31
C TYR A 62 -2.60 6.22 10.37
N PRO A 63 -2.77 5.96 11.69
CA PRO A 63 -1.90 6.55 12.72
C PRO A 63 -0.42 6.17 12.58
N ILE A 64 -0.11 5.02 11.96
CA ILE A 64 1.29 4.63 11.70
C ILE A 64 1.90 5.57 10.66
N PHE A 65 1.18 5.85 9.57
CA PHE A 65 1.66 6.76 8.53
C PHE A 65 1.84 8.18 9.06
N GLU A 66 0.88 8.68 9.85
CA GLU A 66 0.97 9.99 10.50
C GLU A 66 2.21 10.11 11.39
N LYS A 67 2.45 9.10 12.24
CA LYS A 67 3.63 9.04 13.12
C LYS A 67 4.95 8.97 12.35
N ILE A 68 5.00 8.29 11.20
CA ILE A 68 6.21 8.28 10.37
C ILE A 68 6.44 9.65 9.73
N LYS A 69 5.37 10.30 9.25
CA LYS A 69 5.45 11.64 8.63
C LYS A 69 5.93 12.70 9.63
N SER A 70 5.52 12.61 10.89
CA SER A 70 5.99 13.56 11.92
C SER A 70 7.51 13.54 12.14
N TYR A 71 8.21 12.44 11.84
CA TYR A 71 9.69 12.40 11.94
C TYR A 71 10.41 13.22 10.88
N SER A 72 9.71 13.68 9.85
CA SER A 72 10.28 14.51 8.77
C SER A 72 9.98 16.00 8.96
N GLU A 73 9.24 16.37 10.01
CA GLU A 73 8.86 17.75 10.32
C GLU A 73 9.80 18.41 11.35
N ASP A 74 10.76 17.65 11.90
CA ASP A 74 11.87 18.09 12.76
C ASP A 74 13.17 18.30 11.94
#